data_AF-J9BWZ8-F1
#
_entry.id   AF-J9BWZ8-F1
#
_cell.length_a   1.000
_cell.length_b   1.000
_cell.length_c   1.000
_cell.angle_alpha   90.00
_cell.angle_beta   90.00
_cell.angle_gamma   90.00
#
_symmetry.space_group_name_H-M   'P 1'
#
loop_
_entity.id
_entity.type
_entity.pdbx_description
1 polymer ?
#
loop_
_entity_poly.entity_id
_entity_poly.type
_entity_poly.pdbx_seq_one_letter_code
_entity_poly.pdbx_strand_id
1 'polypeptide(L)'
;KKIEQRLGIDDIYADLSGQLVNHLQQALKAQYMFHRDKQYVVTNGEVKIVDEFTGRIMEGRRYSEGLHQAIEAKEGVLVREENQTLATITLQNYFRLYDKLSGMTGTASPRTPSSARSTTCRSR
;
A
#
# COMPACT_ATOMS: atom_id res chain seq x y z
N LYS A 1 14.40 25.13 -11.06
CA LYS A 1 15.78 25.08 -11.60
C LYS A 1 16.87 24.56 -10.67
N LYS A 2 16.84 24.80 -9.34
CA LYS A 2 17.93 24.30 -8.45
C LYS A 2 18.01 22.76 -8.34
N ILE A 3 16.87 22.07 -8.50
CA ILE A 3 16.79 20.60 -8.42
C ILE A 3 17.13 19.96 -9.78
N GLU A 4 16.59 20.50 -10.87
CA GLU A 4 16.91 20.12 -12.26
C GLU A 4 18.42 20.15 -12.53
N GLN A 5 19.10 21.21 -12.09
CA GLN A 5 20.55 21.35 -12.23
C GLN A 5 21.37 20.34 -11.41
N ARG A 6 20.85 19.87 -10.27
CA ARG A 6 21.53 18.86 -9.45
C ARG A 6 21.34 17.44 -9.99
N LEU A 7 20.22 17.19 -10.65
CA LEU A 7 19.89 15.90 -11.24
C LEU A 7 20.37 15.77 -12.69
N GLY A 8 20.71 16.89 -13.35
CA GLY A 8 21.12 16.91 -14.75
C GLY A 8 19.98 16.64 -15.73
N ILE A 9 18.74 16.99 -15.35
CA ILE A 9 17.52 16.73 -16.12
C ILE A 9 16.94 18.08 -16.59
N ASP A 10 16.53 18.15 -17.87
CA ASP A 10 15.99 19.37 -18.47
C ASP A 10 14.61 19.77 -17.91
N ASP A 11 13.75 18.79 -17.64
CA ASP A 11 12.43 19.00 -17.03
C ASP A 11 12.01 17.78 -16.19
N ILE A 12 11.68 18.01 -14.91
CA ILE A 12 11.24 16.97 -13.97
C ILE A 12 9.83 16.44 -14.34
N TYR A 13 9.04 17.25 -15.05
CA TYR A 13 7.68 16.90 -15.46
C TYR A 13 7.62 16.22 -16.83
N ALA A 14 8.75 16.14 -17.56
CA ALA A 14 8.80 15.47 -18.86
C ALA A 14 8.79 13.93 -18.72
N ASP A 15 9.00 13.39 -17.52
CA ASP A 15 8.94 11.95 -17.29
C ASP A 15 7.49 11.45 -17.36
N LEU A 16 7.22 10.55 -18.32
CA LEU A 16 5.90 9.94 -18.55
C LEU A 16 5.38 9.19 -17.32
N SER A 17 6.29 8.70 -16.47
CA SER A 17 5.94 7.90 -15.30
C SER A 17 5.51 8.74 -14.08
N GLY A 18 5.93 10.02 -14.04
CA GLY A 18 5.70 10.90 -12.89
C GLY A 18 6.35 10.45 -11.57
N GLN A 19 7.14 9.37 -11.57
CA GLN A 19 7.69 8.78 -10.35
C GLN A 19 8.72 9.71 -9.69
N LEU A 20 9.54 10.38 -10.48
CA LEU A 20 10.58 11.29 -9.97
C LEU A 20 9.97 12.45 -9.19
N VAL A 21 8.86 13.02 -9.69
CA VAL A 21 8.12 14.09 -9.01
C VAL A 21 7.56 13.58 -7.69
N ASN A 22 6.96 12.38 -7.68
CA ASN A 22 6.43 11.77 -6.47
C ASN A 22 7.52 11.53 -5.43
N HIS A 23 8.66 10.95 -5.81
CA HIS A 23 9.79 10.74 -4.90
C HIS A 23 10.31 12.06 -4.33
N LEU A 24 10.42 13.10 -5.14
CA LEU A 24 10.83 14.42 -4.68
C LEU A 24 9.85 15.02 -3.67
N GLN A 25 8.55 14.93 -3.94
CA GLN A 25 7.51 15.40 -3.04
C GLN A 25 7.54 14.65 -1.71
N GLN A 26 7.69 13.32 -1.73
CA GLN A 26 7.79 12.51 -0.52
C GLN A 26 9.08 12.78 0.26
N ALA A 27 10.21 13.00 -0.42
CA ALA A 27 11.46 13.40 0.22
C ALA A 27 11.34 14.76 0.94
N LEU A 28 10.70 15.74 0.31
CA LEU A 28 10.42 17.03 0.95
C LEU A 28 9.49 16.86 2.14
N LYS A 29 8.42 16.07 2.00
CA LYS A 29 7.47 15.78 3.08
C LYS A 29 8.17 15.11 4.27
N ALA A 30 9.00 14.08 4.02
CA ALA A 30 9.82 13.41 5.03
C ALA A 30 10.80 14.37 5.70
N GLN A 31 11.37 15.33 4.96
CA GLN A 31 12.31 16.30 5.50
C GLN A 31 11.63 17.32 6.42
N TYR A 32 10.51 17.91 5.99
CA TYR A 32 9.88 19.05 6.66
C TYR A 32 8.75 18.68 7.63
N MET A 33 7.97 17.63 7.35
CA MET A 33 6.83 17.26 8.20
C MET A 33 7.16 16.20 9.25
N PHE A 34 8.17 15.35 8.99
CA PHE A 34 8.52 14.23 9.86
C PHE A 34 9.83 14.48 10.58
N HIS A 35 9.77 14.40 11.90
CA HIS A 35 10.88 14.65 12.80
C HIS A 35 11.12 13.41 13.66
N ARG A 36 12.41 13.09 13.80
CA ARG A 36 12.87 12.04 14.69
C ARG A 36 12.47 12.36 16.13
N ASP A 37 12.13 11.32 16.89
CA ASP A 37 11.70 11.37 18.30
C ASP A 37 10.34 12.06 18.55
N LYS A 38 9.60 12.39 17.48
CA LYS A 38 8.20 12.84 17.55
C LYS A 38 7.27 11.89 16.84
N GLN A 39 7.38 11.80 15.51
CA GLN A 39 6.49 10.95 14.70
C GLN A 39 7.04 9.55 14.48
N TYR A 40 8.36 9.39 14.56
CA TYR A 40 9.03 8.11 14.39
C TYR A 40 10.33 8.06 15.20
N VAL A 41 10.81 6.85 15.42
CA VAL A 41 12.09 6.57 16.06
C VAL A 41 12.87 5.60 15.18
N VAL A 42 14.20 5.70 15.18
CA VAL A 42 15.08 4.74 14.50
C VAL A 42 15.66 3.80 15.55
N THR A 43 15.42 2.50 15.42
CA THR A 43 15.94 1.48 16.34
C THR A 43 16.42 0.28 15.54
N ASN A 44 17.62 -0.23 15.85
CA ASN A 44 18.21 -1.38 15.16
C ASN A 44 18.31 -1.22 13.63
N GLY A 45 18.46 0.01 13.14
CA GLY A 45 18.45 0.29 11.71
C GLY A 45 17.08 0.07 11.07
N GLU A 46 15.99 0.24 11.81
CA GLU A 46 14.63 0.25 11.29
C GLU A 46 13.89 1.51 11.76
N VAL A 47 13.08 2.09 10.87
CA VAL A 47 12.20 3.22 11.19
C VAL A 47 10.92 2.67 11.80
N LYS A 48 10.65 3.00 13.06
CA LYS A 48 9.42 2.63 13.77
C LYS A 48 8.53 3.85 13.99
N ILE A 49 7.25 3.71 13.69
CA ILE A 49 6.27 4.80 13.82
C ILE A 49 5.86 4.93 15.28
N VAL A 50 5.75 6.16 15.78
CA VAL A 50 5.25 6.46 17.13
C VAL A 50 3.84 7.01 17.01
N ASP A 51 2.93 6.51 17.85
CA ASP A 51 1.59 7.07 17.97
C ASP A 51 1.65 8.41 18.71
N GLU A 52 1.05 9.45 18.12
CA GLU A 52 1.03 10.82 18.66
C GLU A 52 0.30 10.92 20.00
N PHE A 53 -0.74 10.11 20.23
CA PHE A 53 -1.56 10.20 21.44
C PHE A 53 -0.97 9.41 22.61
N THR A 54 -0.40 8.24 22.34
CA THR A 54 0.04 7.31 23.38
C THR A 54 1.57 7.24 23.53
N GLY A 55 2.32 7.76 22.57
CA GLY A 55 3.78 7.62 22.52
C GLY A 55 4.26 6.18 22.34
N ARG A 56 3.35 5.25 22.00
CA ARG A 56 3.69 3.85 21.81
C ARG A 56 4.29 3.62 20.43
N ILE A 57 5.27 2.72 20.39
CA ILE A 57 5.90 2.29 19.14
C ILE A 57 4.97 1.29 18.45
N MET A 58 4.55 1.63 17.24
CA MET A 58 3.74 0.77 16.40
C MET A 58 4.64 -0.07 15.49
N GLU A 59 4.91 -1.29 15.91
CA GLU A 59 5.70 -2.24 15.13
C GLU A 59 4.93 -2.76 13.91
N GLY A 60 5.64 -3.01 12.80
CA GLY A 60 5.07 -3.56 11.56
C GLY A 60 4.23 -2.57 10.73
N ARG A 61 4.01 -1.34 11.20
CA ARG A 61 3.32 -0.31 10.41
C ARG A 61 4.32 0.45 9.53
N ARG A 62 3.92 0.71 8.28
CA ARG A 62 4.66 1.52 7.31
C ARG A 62 3.81 2.70 6.85
N TYR A 63 4.47 3.78 6.44
CA TYR A 63 3.80 4.90 5.78
C TYR A 63 3.57 4.57 4.30
N SER A 64 2.39 4.95 3.79
CA SER A 64 2.01 4.73 2.39
C SER A 64 2.76 5.65 1.41
N GLU A 65 2.55 5.40 0.11
CA GLU A 65 3.02 6.26 -1.00
C GLU A 65 4.55 6.39 -1.12
N GLY A 66 5.31 5.43 -0.60
CA GLY A 66 6.77 5.49 -0.59
C GLY A 66 7.35 6.50 0.42
N LEU A 67 6.51 7.08 1.28
CA LEU A 67 6.97 7.99 2.34
C LEU A 67 7.88 7.27 3.35
N HIS A 68 7.61 5.99 3.63
CA HIS A 68 8.44 5.21 4.54
C HIS A 68 9.87 5.07 3.98
N GLN A 69 9.99 4.78 2.68
CA GLN A 69 11.26 4.69 1.97
C GLN A 69 11.99 6.04 1.99
N ALA A 70 11.27 7.15 1.83
CA ALA A 70 11.84 8.49 1.91
C ALA A 70 12.41 8.81 3.30
N ILE A 71 11.76 8.34 4.38
CA ILE A 71 12.26 8.51 5.76
C ILE A 71 13.47 7.59 6.03
N GLU A 72 13.43 6.34 5.56
CA GLU A 72 14.58 5.42 5.62
C GLU A 72 15.80 6.02 4.91
N ALA A 73 15.61 6.55 3.69
CA ALA A 73 16.65 7.21 2.92
C ALA A 73 17.18 8.49 3.61
N LYS A 74 16.30 9.29 4.23
CA LYS A 74 16.67 10.49 5.00
C LYS A 74 17.59 10.15 6.18
N GLU A 75 17.30 9.07 6.90
CA GLU A 75 18.07 8.65 8.08
C GLU A 75 19.25 7.73 7.75
N GLY A 76 19.50 7.45 6.46
CA GLY A 76 20.60 6.59 6.00
C GLY A 76 20.41 5.11 6.34
N VAL A 77 19.17 4.69 6.55
CA VAL A 77 18.78 3.31 6.82
C VAL A 77 18.66 2.54 5.50
N LEU A 78 18.91 1.22 5.54
CA LEU A 78 18.68 0.34 4.39
C LEU A 78 17.20 0.38 3.98
N VAL A 79 16.95 0.95 2.79
CA VAL A 79 15.61 1.01 2.21
C VAL A 79 15.18 -0.40 1.83
N ARG A 80 14.06 -0.86 2.39
CA ARG A 80 13.49 -2.16 2.04
C ARG A 80 12.50 -1.98 0.90
N GLU A 81 12.59 -2.82 -0.12
CA GLU A 81 11.60 -2.85 -1.19
C GLU A 81 10.22 -3.21 -0.63
N GLU A 82 9.21 -2.47 -1.07
CA GLU A 82 7.82 -2.75 -0.75
C GLU A 82 7.21 -3.53 -1.92
N ASN A 83 6.73 -4.74 -1.64
CA ASN A 83 5.98 -5.52 -2.63
C ASN A 83 4.58 -4.92 -2.76
N GLN A 84 4.35 -4.16 -3.84
CA GLN A 84 3.04 -3.59 -4.13
C GLN A 84 2.11 -4.64 -4.76
N THR A 85 1.00 -4.93 -4.10
CA THR A 85 -0.06 -5.74 -4.72
C THR A 85 -0.83 -4.90 -5.73
N LEU A 86 -0.59 -5.11 -7.03
CA LEU A 86 -1.22 -4.33 -8.10
C LEU A 86 -2.72 -4.59 -8.23
N ALA A 87 -3.15 -5.82 -7.97
CA ALA A 87 -4.55 -6.21 -8.05
C ALA A 87 -4.87 -7.20 -6.92
N THR A 88 -5.92 -6.89 -6.15
CA THR A 88 -6.48 -7.78 -5.15
C THR A 88 -7.96 -7.94 -5.43
N ILE A 89 -8.42 -9.18 -5.60
CA ILE A 89 -9.85 -9.49 -5.65
C ILE A 89 -10.15 -10.63 -4.69
N THR A 90 -11.20 -10.47 -3.89
CA THR A 90 -11.68 -11.57 -3.05
C THR A 90 -12.41 -12.58 -3.92
N LEU A 91 -12.35 -13.86 -3.57
CA LEU A 91 -13.05 -14.92 -4.31
C LEU A 91 -14.56 -14.62 -4.45
N GLN A 92 -15.15 -14.01 -3.43
CA GLN A 92 -16.56 -13.58 -3.43
C GLN A 92 -16.84 -12.48 -4.46
N ASN A 93 -15.98 -11.46 -4.57
CA ASN A 93 -16.13 -10.39 -5.56
C ASN A 93 -15.79 -10.89 -6.98
N TYR A 94 -14.86 -11.82 -7.11
CA TYR A 94 -14.52 -12.45 -8.38
C TYR A 94 -15.73 -13.17 -8.99
N PHE A 95 -16.47 -13.96 -8.19
CA PHE A 95 -17.65 -14.65 -8.69
C PHE A 95 -18.83 -13.74 -9.02
N ARG A 96 -18.89 -12.52 -8.47
CA ARG A 96 -19.93 -11.52 -8.80
C ARG A 96 -19.75 -10.89 -10.19
N LEU A 97 -18.59 -11.06 -10.82
CA LEU A 97 -18.33 -10.55 -12.17
C LEU A 97 -18.95 -11.41 -13.28
N TYR A 98 -19.42 -12.63 -12.97
CA TYR A 98 -20.04 -13.54 -13.94
C TYR A 98 -21.55 -13.37 -13.99
N ASP A 99 -22.13 -13.19 -15.19
CA ASP A 99 -23.59 -13.06 -15.41
C ASP A 99 -24.41 -14.28 -14.98
N LYS A 100 -23.76 -15.45 -14.90
CA LYS A 100 -24.34 -16.68 -14.39
C LYS A 100 -23.32 -17.40 -13.52
N LEU A 101 -23.66 -17.59 -12.26
CA LEU A 101 -22.88 -18.38 -11.33
C LEU A 101 -23.62 -19.69 -11.04
N SER A 102 -22.97 -20.81 -11.30
CA SER A 102 -23.50 -22.15 -10.99
C SER A 102 -22.41 -22.94 -10.25
N GLY A 103 -22.80 -23.72 -9.25
CA GLY A 103 -21.88 -24.54 -8.47
C GLY A 103 -22.50 -25.87 -8.10
N MET A 104 -21.69 -26.93 -8.10
CA MET A 104 -22.06 -28.26 -7.65
C MET A 104 -21.11 -28.65 -6.51
N THR A 105 -21.66 -29.14 -5.41
CA THR A 105 -20.84 -29.62 -4.29
C THR A 105 -21.55 -30.79 -3.60
N GLY A 106 -20.78 -31.82 -3.26
CA GLY A 106 -21.28 -33.05 -2.61
C GLY A 106 -21.54 -32.89 -1.10
N THR A 107 -21.17 -31.76 -0.50
CA THR A 107 -21.24 -31.52 0.95
C THR A 107 -21.81 -30.16 1.32
N ALA A 108 -22.50 -29.46 0.41
CA ALA A 108 -23.35 -28.33 0.80
C ALA A 108 -24.59 -28.84 1.52
N SER A 109 -24.42 -29.44 2.69
CA SER A 109 -25.54 -29.66 3.58
C SER A 109 -26.10 -28.29 3.99
N PRO A 110 -27.42 -28.12 3.94
CA PRO A 110 -28.05 -26.84 4.15
C PRO A 110 -28.07 -26.57 5.65
N ARG A 111 -27.22 -25.66 6.13
CA ARG A 111 -27.51 -24.98 7.39
C ARG A 111 -28.54 -23.84 7.21
N THR A 112 -29.34 -23.93 6.14
CA THR A 112 -30.53 -23.12 5.79
C THR A 112 -31.45 -23.92 4.86
N PRO A 113 -32.78 -23.97 5.09
CA PRO A 113 -33.66 -25.02 4.57
C PRO A 113 -34.13 -24.73 3.14
N SER A 114 -33.33 -25.04 2.13
CA SER A 114 -33.85 -25.17 0.76
C SER A 114 -32.87 -25.93 -0.13
N SER A 115 -33.12 -27.23 -0.21
CA SER A 115 -33.05 -28.08 -1.40
C SER A 115 -31.91 -27.86 -2.41
N ALA A 116 -31.13 -28.94 -2.57
CA ALA A 116 -30.40 -29.23 -3.79
C ALA A 116 -31.34 -29.12 -5.02
N ARG A 117 -31.14 -28.05 -5.78
CA ARG A 117 -31.45 -27.98 -7.21
C ARG A 117 -30.18 -27.43 -7.85
N SER A 118 -29.97 -27.68 -9.14
CA SER A 118 -28.99 -26.94 -9.94
C SER A 118 -29.33 -25.46 -9.87
N THR A 119 -28.82 -24.77 -8.86
CA THR A 119 -29.06 -23.35 -8.66
C THR A 119 -28.15 -22.63 -9.64
N THR A 120 -28.62 -22.48 -10.88
CA THR A 120 -28.21 -21.35 -11.72
C THR A 120 -28.54 -20.10 -10.92
N CYS A 121 -27.57 -19.57 -10.20
CA CYS A 121 -27.66 -18.27 -9.57
C CYS A 121 -27.54 -17.27 -10.72
N ARG A 122 -28.68 -16.81 -11.24
CA ARG A 122 -28.73 -15.64 -12.11
C ARG A 122 -28.23 -14.46 -11.28
N SER A 123 -27.05 -13.93 -11.60
CA SER A 123 -26.72 -12.58 -11.18
C SER A 123 -27.50 -11.64 -12.09
N ARG A 124 -28.50 -10.96 -11.51
CA ARG A 124 -29.36 -9.94 -12.12
C ARG A 124 -29.91 -10.26 -13.52
#